data_AF-A0A7W0HXW0-F1
#
_entry.id   AF-A0A7W0HXW0-F1
#
_cell.length_a   1.000
_cell.length_b   1.000
_cell.length_c   1.000
_cell.angle_alpha   90.00
_cell.angle_beta   90.00
_cell.angle_gamma   90.00
#
_symmetry.space_group_name_H-M   'P 1'
#
loop_
_entity.id
_entity.type
_entity.pdbx_description
1 polymer ?
#
loop_
_entity_poly.entity_id
_entity_poly.type
_entity_poly.pdbx_seq_one_letter_code
_entity_poly.pdbx_strand_id
1 'polypeptide(L)'
;MRIVIAALLAVAAGGAVYAAEQPNAVKPAPDKDPLICRREVPIGSLIATRKMCLTKKEWQKRADDGNATARALVEDGAGACGHDGGVCPF
;
A
#
# COMPACT_ATOMS: atom_id res chain seq x y z
N MET A 1 14.01 42.76 -32.47
CA MET A 1 13.72 43.88 -31.54
C MET A 1 13.39 43.21 -30.21
N ARG A 2 14.37 43.02 -29.31
CA ARG A 2 14.77 43.97 -28.25
C ARG A 2 13.55 44.46 -27.43
N ILE A 3 13.43 44.34 -26.11
CA ILE A 3 14.36 44.03 -25.01
C ILE A 3 13.47 43.82 -23.74
N VAL A 4 13.74 42.74 -22.99
CA VAL A 4 14.02 42.65 -21.53
C VAL A 4 13.03 43.21 -20.49
N ILE A 5 12.84 42.44 -19.39
CA ILE A 5 12.88 42.77 -17.93
C ILE A 5 12.08 41.65 -17.21
N ALA A 6 12.47 40.96 -16.14
CA ALA A 6 13.67 40.81 -15.30
C ALA A 6 13.47 39.44 -14.59
N ALA A 7 14.44 38.51 -14.62
CA ALA A 7 15.56 38.41 -13.69
C ALA A 7 15.17 38.39 -12.19
N LEU A 8 15.62 37.29 -11.53
CA LEU A 8 15.77 37.05 -10.07
C LEU A 8 14.53 36.42 -9.42
N LEU A 9 14.55 35.13 -9.04
CA LEU A 9 15.39 34.60 -7.95
C LEU A 9 15.88 33.16 -8.25
N ALA A 10 17.18 33.01 -8.46
CA ALA A 10 17.87 31.74 -8.30
C ALA A 10 18.16 31.54 -6.80
N VAL A 11 17.33 30.75 -6.11
CA VAL A 11 17.72 30.15 -4.84
C VAL A 11 18.51 28.88 -5.16
N ALA A 12 19.80 29.08 -5.42
CA ALA A 12 20.78 28.01 -5.32
C ALA A 12 21.13 27.84 -3.84
N ALA A 13 20.33 27.07 -3.11
CA ALA A 13 20.76 26.47 -1.86
C ALA A 13 21.15 25.03 -2.18
N GLY A 14 22.40 24.85 -2.62
CA GLY A 14 23.07 23.56 -2.59
C GLY A 14 23.14 23.08 -1.14
N GLY A 15 22.12 22.36 -0.71
CA GLY A 15 22.19 21.54 0.49
C GLY A 15 22.99 20.29 0.13
N ALA A 16 24.15 20.13 0.76
CA ALA A 16 24.93 18.92 0.72
C ALA A 16 24.01 17.70 0.95
N VAL A 17 23.86 16.86 -0.08
CA VAL A 17 23.32 15.52 0.15
C VAL A 17 24.46 14.77 0.82
N TYR A 18 24.40 14.73 2.14
CA TYR A 18 25.16 13.81 2.98
C TYR A 18 25.13 12.44 2.30
N ALA A 19 26.31 11.96 1.91
CA ALA A 19 26.50 10.53 1.68
C ALA A 19 26.30 9.88 3.05
N ALA A 20 25.05 9.56 3.38
CA ALA A 20 24.72 8.73 4.51
C ALA A 20 25.41 7.39 4.23
N GLU A 21 26.46 7.14 4.99
CA GLU A 21 27.10 5.84 5.08
C GLU A 21 25.99 4.83 5.35
N GLN A 22 25.67 4.01 4.35
CA GLN A 22 24.68 2.96 4.49
C GLN A 22 25.19 2.06 5.61
N PRO A 23 24.48 1.93 6.75
CA PRO A 23 24.89 0.99 7.77
C PRO A 23 24.94 -0.37 7.08
N ASN A 24 26.14 -0.93 7.03
CA ASN A 24 26.41 -2.24 6.46
C ASN A 24 25.37 -3.19 7.04
N ALA A 25 24.42 -3.61 6.20
CA ALA A 25 23.28 -4.40 6.63
C ALA A 25 23.84 -5.71 7.19
N VAL A 26 23.94 -5.78 8.52
CA VAL A 26 24.20 -7.01 9.25
C VAL A 26 23.17 -8.00 8.75
N LYS A 27 23.63 -9.01 8.01
CA LYS A 27 22.76 -10.08 7.51
C LYS A 27 22.07 -10.67 8.73
N PRO A 28 20.73 -10.57 8.85
CA PRO A 28 20.01 -11.21 9.92
C PRO A 28 20.37 -12.70 9.89
N ALA A 29 20.55 -13.30 11.07
CA ALA A 29 20.55 -14.76 11.20
C ALA A 29 19.35 -15.33 10.44
N PRO A 30 19.40 -16.54 9.85
CA PRO A 30 18.30 -17.07 9.06
C PRO A 30 17.04 -17.15 9.93
N ASP A 31 16.20 -16.12 9.82
CA ASP A 31 14.92 -16.04 10.49
C ASP A 31 14.12 -17.27 10.02
N LYS A 32 13.59 -18.03 10.98
CA LYS A 32 12.84 -19.26 10.69
C LYS A 32 11.56 -19.00 9.89
N ASP A 33 11.19 -17.74 9.68
CA ASP A 33 10.08 -17.32 8.82
C ASP A 33 10.55 -16.17 7.92
N PRO A 34 10.95 -16.45 6.66
CA PRO A 34 11.47 -15.42 5.77
C PRO A 34 10.37 -14.40 5.43
N LEU A 35 10.76 -13.12 5.41
CA LEU A 35 9.90 -12.03 4.95
C LEU A 35 9.65 -12.17 3.44
N ILE A 36 8.37 -12.19 3.07
CA ILE A 36 7.89 -12.23 1.69
C ILE A 36 7.36 -10.84 1.34
N CYS A 37 8.06 -10.15 0.45
CA CYS A 37 7.68 -8.83 -0.03
C CYS A 37 6.78 -8.91 -1.28
N ARG A 38 5.63 -8.23 -1.25
CA ARG A 38 4.71 -8.05 -2.38
C ARG A 38 4.47 -6.57 -2.64
N ARG A 39 4.18 -6.21 -3.90
CA ARG A 39 3.73 -4.86 -4.25
C ARG A 39 2.20 -4.88 -4.26
N GLU A 40 1.59 -4.00 -3.47
CA GLU A 40 0.14 -3.86 -3.36
C GLU A 40 -0.31 -2.48 -3.85
N VAL A 41 -1.46 -2.47 -4.53
CA VAL A 41 -2.20 -1.25 -4.85
C VAL A 41 -3.31 -1.12 -3.79
N PRO A 42 -3.32 -0.05 -2.97
CA PRO A 42 -4.39 0.16 -2.00
C PRO A 42 -5.75 0.30 -2.71
N ILE A 43 -6.79 -0.29 -2.14
CA ILE A 43 -8.16 -0.17 -2.67
C ILE A 43 -8.56 1.32 -2.68
N GLY A 44 -9.14 1.77 -3.79
CA GLY A 44 -9.51 3.17 -4.00
C GLY A 44 -8.38 4.07 -4.51
N SER A 45 -7.18 3.54 -4.77
CA SER A 45 -6.10 4.28 -5.43
C SER A 45 -5.73 3.67 -6.77
N LEU A 46 -5.60 4.51 -7.79
CA LEU A 46 -5.13 4.12 -9.13
C LEU A 46 -3.62 4.35 -9.33
N ILE A 47 -3.00 5.14 -8.45
CA ILE A 47 -1.61 5.62 -8.62
C ILE A 47 -0.72 5.15 -7.47
N ALA A 48 -1.25 5.03 -6.25
CA ALA A 48 -0.45 4.63 -5.11
C ALA A 48 -0.07 3.15 -5.21
N THR A 49 1.22 2.86 -5.06
CA THR A 49 1.73 1.51 -4.89
C THR A 49 2.61 1.47 -3.66
N ARG A 50 2.48 0.42 -2.86
CA ARG A 50 3.35 0.20 -1.69
C ARG A 50 3.96 -1.19 -1.74
N LYS A 51 5.18 -1.30 -1.22
CA LYS A 51 5.82 -2.59 -0.97
C LYS A 51 5.49 -3.02 0.44
N MET A 52 4.84 -4.17 0.60
CA MET A 52 4.52 -4.76 1.89
C MET A 52 5.31 -6.05 2.06
N CYS A 53 6.09 -6.16 3.12
CA CYS A 53 6.87 -7.34 3.45
C CYS A 53 6.32 -7.93 4.74
N LEU A 54 5.87 -9.18 4.68
CA LEU A 54 5.30 -9.92 5.81
C LEU A 54 5.82 -11.34 5.78
N THR A 55 5.81 -12.01 6.93
CA THR A 55 6.09 -13.44 7.05
C THR A 55 5.01 -14.28 6.36
N LYS A 56 5.27 -15.57 6.15
CA LYS A 56 4.27 -16.45 5.53
C LYS A 56 2.99 -16.53 6.38
N LYS A 57 3.16 -16.62 7.71
CA LYS A 57 2.04 -16.70 8.66
C LYS A 57 1.17 -15.44 8.62
N GLU A 58 1.78 -14.27 8.54
CA GLU A 58 1.06 -12.99 8.47
C GLU A 58 0.29 -12.85 7.15
N TRP A 59 0.87 -13.28 6.03
CA TRP A 59 0.16 -13.31 4.76
C TRP A 59 -1.08 -14.21 4.80
N GLN A 60 -0.96 -15.37 5.45
CA GLN A 60 -2.07 -16.30 5.57
C GLN A 60 -3.17 -15.73 6.47
N LYS A 61 -2.80 -15.20 7.65
CA LYS A 61 -3.75 -14.51 8.53
C LYS A 61 -4.51 -13.41 7.80
N ARG A 62 -3.82 -12.59 6.99
CA ARG A 62 -4.45 -11.52 6.22
C ARG A 62 -5.49 -12.04 5.22
N ALA A 63 -5.20 -13.16 4.55
CA ALA A 63 -6.13 -13.80 3.62
C ALA A 63 -7.35 -14.37 4.35
N ASP A 64 -7.13 -15.01 5.49
CA ASP A 64 -8.19 -15.58 6.33
C ASP A 64 -9.12 -14.47 6.85
N ASP A 65 -8.55 -13.39 7.40
CA ASP A 65 -9.30 -12.24 7.91
C ASP A 65 -10.14 -11.59 6.79
N GLY A 66 -9.55 -11.39 5.61
CA GLY A 66 -10.27 -10.82 4.45
C GLY A 66 -11.42 -11.70 3.97
N ASN A 67 -11.22 -13.02 3.90
CA ASN A 67 -12.28 -13.96 3.53
C ASN A 67 -13.40 -14.00 4.59
N ALA A 68 -13.04 -13.99 5.87
CA ALA A 68 -14.03 -13.94 6.96
C ALA A 68 -14.91 -12.68 6.87
N THR A 69 -14.31 -11.51 6.62
CA THR A 69 -15.08 -10.27 6.40
C THR A 69 -15.97 -10.36 5.17
N ALA A 70 -15.45 -10.85 4.04
CA ALA A 70 -16.24 -11.00 2.81
C ALA A 70 -17.44 -11.94 3.02
N ARG A 71 -17.23 -13.06 3.72
CA ARG A 71 -18.31 -13.97 4.08
C ARG A 71 -19.34 -13.31 4.98
N ALA A 72 -18.91 -12.61 6.05
CA ALA A 72 -19.84 -11.90 6.92
C ALA A 72 -20.73 -10.93 6.12
N LEU A 73 -20.16 -10.15 5.20
CA LEU A 73 -20.93 -9.24 4.34
C LEU A 73 -21.94 -9.97 3.45
N VAL A 74 -21.58 -11.14 2.91
CA VAL A 74 -22.50 -11.95 2.11
C VAL A 74 -23.60 -12.57 2.95
N GLU A 75 -23.30 -13.12 4.13
CA GLU A 75 -24.30 -13.72 5.00
C GLU A 75 -25.25 -12.66 5.60
N ASP A 76 -24.70 -11.51 6.01
CA ASP A 76 -25.49 -10.35 6.48
C ASP A 76 -26.37 -9.79 5.35
N GLY A 77 -25.86 -9.75 4.12
CA GLY A 77 -26.62 -9.34 2.93
C GLY A 77 -27.59 -10.40 2.40
N ALA A 78 -27.31 -11.69 2.63
CA ALA A 78 -28.13 -12.81 2.17
C ALA A 78 -29.49 -12.86 2.90
N GLY A 79 -29.57 -12.31 4.11
CA GLY A 79 -30.84 -12.07 4.81
C GLY A 79 -31.68 -10.93 4.24
N ALA A 80 -31.07 -10.00 3.48
CA ALA A 80 -31.77 -8.88 2.84
C ALA A 80 -32.29 -9.21 1.44
N CYS A 81 -31.80 -10.30 0.82
CA CYS A 81 -32.21 -10.73 -0.52
C CYS A 81 -32.87 -12.12 -0.49
N GLY A 82 -34.09 -12.21 0.05
CA GLY A 82 -34.94 -13.36 -0.25
C GLY A 82 -35.78 -13.90 0.90
N HIS A 83 -36.88 -13.20 1.20
CA HIS A 83 -38.08 -13.92 1.63
C HIS A 83 -39.33 -13.66 0.76
N ASP A 84 -39.28 -12.71 -0.17
CA ASP A 84 -40.45 -12.27 -0.95
C ASP A 84 -40.19 -12.00 -2.44
N GLY A 85 -39.01 -12.35 -2.97
CA GLY A 85 -38.68 -12.10 -4.38
C GLY A 85 -38.33 -10.65 -4.72
N GLY A 86 -38.01 -9.83 -3.72
CA GLY A 86 -37.54 -8.46 -3.88
C GLY A 86 -36.04 -8.35 -4.18
N VAL A 87 -35.72 -7.53 -5.20
CA VAL A 87 -34.38 -7.19 -5.71
C VAL A 87 -33.45 -6.67 -4.60
N CYS A 88 -32.18 -7.09 -4.59
CA CYS A 88 -31.14 -6.50 -3.74
C CYS A 88 -30.98 -5.01 -4.09
N PRO A 89 -31.14 -4.05 -3.16
CA PRO A 89 -30.86 -2.66 -3.47
C PRO A 89 -29.33 -2.52 -3.65
N PHE A 90 -28.90 -2.17 -4.86
CA PHE A 90 -27.55 -1.64 -5.10
C PHE A 90 -27.51 -0.17 -4.67
#